data_AF-A0A2J6HXR2-F1
#
_entry.id   AF-A0A2J6HXR2-F1
#
_cell.length_a   1.000
_cell.length_b   1.000
_cell.length_c   1.000
_cell.angle_alpha   90.00
_cell.angle_beta   90.00
_cell.angle_gamma   90.00
#
_symmetry.space_group_name_H-M   'P 1'
#
loop_
_entity.id
_entity.type
_entity.pdbx_description
1 polymer ?
#
loop_
_entity_poly.entity_id
_entity_poly.type
_entity_poly.pdbx_seq_one_letter_code
_entity_poly.pdbx_strand_id
1 'polypeptide(L)'
;MKDNIAKISRWVLYLLLALSVISGVVFYLFYDSGRALTVLLEDLNNQYLIEFLYWGAILLALTIIVTIISPIYGFIINPKNLGMLFISLGVAAVIVVIAYMLADNTVTEVQSVKYGLSEAGSKRVGVGLYTTYIAFGLAILALLYSSVVRIFK
;
A
#
# COMPACT_ATOMS: atom_id res chain seq x y z
N MET A 1 -15.42 5.00 -28.85
CA MET A 1 -14.28 4.85 -27.90
C MET A 1 -14.60 5.36 -26.49
N LYS A 2 -15.31 6.49 -26.32
CA LYS A 2 -15.69 7.06 -25.01
C LYS A 2 -16.50 6.10 -24.12
N ASP A 3 -17.39 5.30 -24.71
CA ASP A 3 -18.29 4.43 -23.94
C ASP A 3 -17.60 3.21 -23.31
N ASN A 4 -16.58 2.66 -23.96
CA ASN A 4 -15.85 1.50 -23.45
C ASN A 4 -14.95 1.87 -22.25
N ILE A 5 -14.29 3.04 -22.31
CA ILE A 5 -13.46 3.53 -21.20
C ILE A 5 -14.34 3.87 -19.98
N ALA A 6 -15.48 4.53 -20.20
CA ALA A 6 -16.44 4.82 -19.13
C ALA A 6 -16.99 3.54 -18.49
N LYS A 7 -17.26 2.50 -19.28
CA LYS A 7 -17.71 1.20 -18.78
C LYS A 7 -16.64 0.49 -17.94
N ILE A 8 -15.39 0.43 -18.42
CA ILE A 8 -14.26 -0.17 -17.68
C ILE A 8 -14.02 0.58 -16.37
N SER A 9 -13.94 1.92 -16.44
CA SER A 9 -13.74 2.78 -15.27
C SER A 9 -14.83 2.54 -14.22
N ARG A 10 -16.09 2.43 -14.63
CA ARG A 10 -17.20 2.15 -13.72
C ARG A 10 -17.04 0.80 -12.99
N TRP A 11 -16.68 -0.26 -13.71
CA TRP A 11 -16.44 -1.58 -13.11
C TRP A 11 -15.25 -1.57 -12.13
N VAL A 12 -14.17 -0.89 -12.50
CA VAL A 12 -13.01 -0.72 -11.61
C VAL A 12 -13.42 0.02 -10.34
N LEU A 13 -14.21 1.10 -10.44
CA LEU A 13 -14.69 1.84 -9.27
C LEU A 13 -15.59 0.99 -8.38
N TYR A 14 -16.50 0.18 -8.94
CA TYR A 14 -17.31 -0.74 -8.13
C TYR A 14 -16.48 -1.81 -7.44
N LEU A 15 -15.46 -2.34 -8.12
CA LEU A 15 -14.52 -3.29 -7.52
C LEU A 15 -13.75 -2.65 -6.36
N LEU A 16 -13.24 -1.43 -6.53
CA LEU A 16 -12.54 -0.69 -5.48
C LEU A 16 -13.45 -0.35 -4.30
N LEU A 17 -14.69 0.06 -4.58
CA LEU A 17 -15.70 0.31 -3.55
C LEU A 17 -16.00 -0.97 -2.75
N ALA A 18 -16.23 -2.09 -3.45
CA ALA A 18 -16.46 -3.38 -2.81
C ALA A 18 -15.28 -3.81 -1.94
N LEU A 19 -14.04 -3.70 -2.44
CA LEU A 19 -12.82 -3.95 -1.66
C LEU A 19 -12.73 -3.10 -0.40
N SER A 20 -13.07 -1.81 -0.49
CA SER A 20 -13.09 -0.89 0.64
C SER A 20 -14.16 -1.28 1.67
N VAL A 21 -15.38 -1.55 1.22
CA VAL A 21 -16.49 -1.95 2.11
C VAL A 21 -16.19 -3.29 2.77
N ILE A 22 -15.74 -4.29 2.00
CA ILE A 22 -15.35 -5.61 2.55
C ILE A 22 -14.25 -5.44 3.58
N SER A 23 -13.23 -4.64 3.30
CA SER A 23 -12.15 -4.39 4.27
C SER A 23 -12.68 -3.71 5.54
N GLY A 24 -13.62 -2.78 5.41
CA GLY A 24 -14.29 -2.15 6.55
C GLY A 24 -15.14 -3.12 7.37
N VAL A 25 -15.83 -4.05 6.71
CA VAL A 25 -16.63 -5.10 7.38
C VAL A 25 -15.71 -6.11 8.07
N VAL A 26 -14.68 -6.60 7.40
CA VAL A 26 -13.64 -7.47 7.99
C VAL A 26 -13.04 -6.76 9.21
N PHE A 27 -12.63 -5.51 9.07
CA PHE A 27 -12.15 -4.74 10.21
C PHE A 27 -13.21 -4.71 11.32
N TYR A 28 -14.43 -4.26 11.08
CA TYR A 28 -15.45 -4.17 12.12
C TYR A 28 -15.78 -5.50 12.82
N LEU A 29 -15.83 -6.62 12.09
CA LEU A 29 -16.16 -7.94 12.63
C LEU A 29 -15.02 -8.53 13.46
N PHE A 30 -13.77 -8.28 13.06
CA PHE A 30 -12.59 -8.84 13.73
C PHE A 30 -11.90 -7.84 14.68
N TYR A 31 -12.32 -6.57 14.68
CA TYR A 31 -11.75 -5.49 15.49
C TYR A 31 -12.45 -5.38 16.84
N ASP A 32 -11.82 -5.95 17.87
CA ASP A 32 -12.11 -5.64 19.26
C ASP A 32 -11.16 -4.52 19.74
N SER A 33 -11.66 -3.29 19.74
CA SER A 33 -10.90 -2.05 20.06
C SER A 33 -10.24 -2.04 21.45
N GLY A 34 -10.77 -2.80 22.41
CA GLY A 34 -10.21 -2.87 23.78
C GLY A 34 -9.08 -3.88 23.94
N ARG A 35 -8.95 -4.83 23.01
CA ARG A 35 -8.04 -5.97 23.13
C ARG A 35 -6.90 -5.95 22.14
N ALA A 36 -7.02 -5.30 20.98
CA ALA A 36 -5.97 -5.36 19.96
C ALA A 36 -4.58 -4.93 20.46
N LEU A 37 -4.46 -3.82 21.21
CA LEU A 37 -3.16 -3.36 21.71
C LEU A 37 -2.62 -4.23 22.85
N THR A 38 -3.46 -4.66 23.79
CA THR A 38 -3.04 -5.54 24.90
C THR A 38 -2.70 -6.94 24.41
N VAL A 39 -3.48 -7.46 23.47
CA VAL A 39 -3.25 -8.74 22.79
C VAL A 39 -2.01 -8.69 21.90
N LEU A 40 -1.72 -7.58 21.21
CA LEU A 40 -0.46 -7.40 20.46
C LEU A 40 0.78 -7.47 21.37
N LEU A 41 0.64 -7.08 22.65
CA LEU A 41 1.73 -7.11 23.62
C LEU A 41 1.84 -8.47 24.34
N GLU A 42 0.72 -9.16 24.55
CA GLU A 42 0.66 -10.44 25.27
C GLU A 42 0.79 -11.67 24.35
N ASP A 43 0.07 -11.72 23.24
CA ASP A 43 -0.07 -12.91 22.37
C ASP A 43 -0.13 -12.57 20.87
N LEU A 44 1.01 -12.74 20.19
CA LEU A 44 1.12 -12.59 18.74
C LEU A 44 0.38 -13.69 17.96
N ASN A 45 0.01 -14.80 18.64
CA ASN A 45 -0.67 -15.92 18.02
C ASN A 45 -2.20 -15.82 18.13
N ASN A 46 -2.70 -14.63 18.48
CA ASN A 46 -4.13 -14.38 18.57
C ASN A 46 -4.80 -14.51 17.19
N GLN A 47 -5.87 -15.29 17.16
CA GLN A 47 -6.63 -15.58 15.95
C GLN A 47 -7.07 -14.31 15.19
N TYR A 48 -7.56 -13.27 15.89
CA TYR A 48 -8.04 -12.03 15.27
C TYR A 48 -6.90 -11.22 14.62
N LEU A 49 -5.72 -11.18 15.25
CA LEU A 49 -4.54 -10.50 14.70
C LEU A 49 -4.04 -11.22 13.44
N ILE A 50 -3.99 -12.56 13.49
CA ILE A 50 -3.57 -13.40 12.38
C ILE A 50 -4.53 -13.24 11.19
N GLU A 51 -5.84 -13.28 11.42
CA GLU A 51 -6.87 -13.11 10.38
C GLU A 51 -6.77 -11.74 9.71
N PHE A 52 -6.55 -10.66 10.49
CA PHE A 52 -6.33 -9.33 9.95
C PHE A 52 -5.04 -9.23 9.11
N LEU A 53 -3.94 -9.81 9.59
CA LEU A 53 -2.67 -9.86 8.84
C LEU A 53 -2.81 -10.66 7.54
N TYR A 54 -3.55 -11.78 7.55
CA TYR A 54 -3.83 -12.53 6.33
C TYR A 54 -4.65 -11.72 5.32
N TRP A 55 -5.65 -10.96 5.77
CA TRP A 55 -6.39 -10.06 4.88
C TRP A 55 -5.47 -9.00 4.26
N GLY A 56 -4.61 -8.38 5.06
CA GLY A 56 -3.58 -7.45 4.57
C GLY A 56 -2.64 -8.10 3.54
N ALA A 57 -2.21 -9.34 3.79
CA ALA A 57 -1.37 -10.09 2.86
C ALA A 57 -2.08 -10.39 1.53
N ILE A 58 -3.38 -10.70 1.55
CA ILE A 58 -4.20 -10.89 0.34
C ILE A 58 -4.27 -9.59 -0.47
N LEU A 59 -4.55 -8.46 0.18
CA LEU A 59 -4.60 -7.15 -0.48
C LEU A 59 -3.25 -6.76 -1.07
N LEU A 60 -2.16 -7.05 -0.37
CA LEU A 60 -0.80 -6.82 -0.85
C LEU A 60 -0.49 -7.69 -2.08
N ALA A 61 -0.86 -8.97 -2.07
CA ALA A 61 -0.68 -9.86 -3.21
C ALA A 61 -1.47 -9.37 -4.44
N LEU A 62 -2.73 -8.97 -4.27
CA LEU A 62 -3.54 -8.37 -5.34
C LEU A 62 -2.90 -7.10 -5.88
N THR A 63 -2.37 -6.25 -5.00
CA THR A 63 -1.69 -5.01 -5.38
C THR A 63 -0.45 -5.28 -6.22
N ILE A 64 0.37 -6.27 -5.83
CA ILE A 64 1.55 -6.69 -6.60
C ILE A 64 1.14 -7.16 -8.00
N ILE A 65 0.10 -8.01 -8.09
CA ILE A 65 -0.41 -8.51 -9.38
C ILE A 65 -0.82 -7.35 -10.29
N VAL A 66 -1.65 -6.42 -9.78
CA VAL A 66 -2.11 -5.26 -10.56
C VAL A 66 -0.95 -4.36 -10.95
N THR A 67 -0.01 -4.12 -10.04
CA THR A 67 1.16 -3.26 -10.27
C THR A 67 2.08 -3.81 -11.35
N ILE A 68 2.20 -5.13 -11.48
CA ILE A 68 3.00 -5.77 -12.53
C ILE A 68 2.23 -5.81 -13.86
N ILE A 69 0.95 -6.22 -13.84
CA ILE A 69 0.14 -6.37 -15.06
C ILE A 69 -0.11 -5.01 -15.74
N SER A 70 -0.38 -3.96 -14.95
CA SER A 70 -0.73 -2.63 -15.46
C SER A 70 0.30 -2.05 -16.45
N PRO A 71 1.60 -1.92 -16.11
CA PRO A 71 2.62 -1.41 -17.03
C PRO A 71 2.84 -2.34 -18.23
N ILE A 72 2.77 -3.66 -18.04
CA ILE A 72 2.89 -4.63 -19.15
C ILE A 72 1.78 -4.41 -20.17
N TYR A 73 0.53 -4.30 -19.71
CA TYR A 73 -0.61 -4.01 -20.56
C TYR A 73 -0.48 -2.64 -21.24
N GLY A 74 -0.01 -1.64 -20.50
CA GLY A 74 0.26 -0.30 -21.03
C GLY A 74 1.29 -0.31 -22.18
N PHE A 75 2.32 -1.14 -22.08
CA PHE A 75 3.32 -1.30 -23.14
C PHE A 75 2.80 -1.93 -24.41
N ILE A 76 1.94 -2.96 -24.28
CA ILE A 76 1.34 -3.63 -25.43
C ILE A 76 0.52 -2.65 -26.26
N ILE A 77 -0.19 -1.72 -25.60
CA ILE A 77 -1.07 -0.77 -26.28
C ILE A 77 -0.29 0.46 -26.78
N ASN A 78 0.61 1.01 -25.97
CA ASN A 78 1.29 2.28 -26.25
C ASN A 78 2.79 2.22 -25.91
N PRO A 79 3.60 1.55 -26.75
CA PRO A 79 5.04 1.38 -26.49
C PRO A 79 5.82 2.71 -26.50
N LYS A 80 5.28 3.77 -27.12
CA LYS A 80 5.94 5.09 -27.19
C LYS A 80 6.15 5.76 -25.83
N ASN A 81 5.44 5.33 -24.78
CA ASN A 81 5.52 5.92 -23.44
C ASN A 81 6.56 5.26 -22.52
N LEU A 82 7.43 4.39 -23.05
CA LEU A 82 8.50 3.72 -22.30
C LEU A 82 9.37 4.68 -21.48
N GLY A 83 9.76 5.82 -22.04
CA GLY A 83 10.57 6.81 -21.32
C GLY A 83 9.90 7.35 -20.05
N MET A 84 8.57 7.51 -20.09
CA MET A 84 7.82 8.00 -18.94
C MET A 84 7.73 6.95 -17.82
N LEU A 85 7.73 5.65 -18.17
CA LEU A 85 7.85 4.60 -17.16
C LEU A 85 9.19 4.69 -16.44
N PHE A 86 10.31 4.80 -17.15
CA PHE A 86 11.63 4.89 -16.53
C PHE A 86 11.75 6.09 -15.59
N ILE A 87 11.18 7.24 -15.97
CA ILE A 87 11.09 8.40 -15.08
C ILE A 87 10.29 8.06 -13.82
N SER A 88 9.12 7.42 -13.97
CA SER A 88 8.30 7.04 -12.81
C SER A 88 9.00 6.04 -11.88
N LEU A 89 9.73 5.07 -12.43
CA LEU A 89 10.54 4.12 -11.67
C LEU A 89 11.71 4.82 -10.97
N GLY A 90 12.35 5.79 -11.63
CA GLY A 90 13.40 6.61 -11.04
C GLY A 90 12.90 7.41 -9.83
N VAL A 91 11.73 8.05 -9.95
CA VAL A 91 11.10 8.76 -8.82
C VAL A 91 10.75 7.79 -7.70
N ALA A 92 10.18 6.62 -8.00
CA ALA A 92 9.89 5.60 -7.00
C ALA A 92 11.16 5.11 -6.27
N ALA A 93 12.26 4.91 -7.00
CA ALA A 93 13.54 4.53 -6.42
C ALA A 93 14.09 5.60 -5.46
N VAL A 94 13.98 6.89 -5.83
CA VAL A 94 14.36 8.00 -4.95
C VAL A 94 13.53 7.99 -3.66
N ILE A 95 12.22 7.74 -3.74
CA ILE A 95 11.35 7.62 -2.56
C ILE A 95 11.80 6.47 -1.66
N VAL A 96 12.13 5.30 -2.23
CA VAL A 96 12.61 4.14 -1.45
C VAL A 96 13.95 4.44 -0.77
N VAL A 97 14.85 5.17 -1.43
CA VAL A 97 16.13 5.59 -0.84
C VAL A 97 15.88 6.54 0.35
N ILE A 98 15.01 7.53 0.18
CA ILE A 98 14.63 8.43 1.29
C ILE A 98 14.02 7.64 2.44
N ALA A 99 13.10 6.72 2.15
CA ALA A 99 12.49 5.85 3.14
C ALA A 99 13.52 4.97 3.86
N TYR A 100 14.54 4.47 3.16
CA TYR A 100 15.63 3.69 3.75
C TYR A 100 16.50 4.51 4.69
N MET A 101 16.73 5.79 4.37
CA MET A 101 17.46 6.71 5.24
C MET A 101 16.66 7.05 6.51
N LEU A 102 15.33 7.13 6.41
CA LEU A 102 14.43 7.39 7.54
C LEU A 102 14.14 6.15 8.39
N ALA A 103 14.25 4.95 7.81
CA ALA A 103 13.97 3.70 8.50
C ALA A 103 15.02 3.39 9.57
N ASP A 104 14.54 3.18 10.80
CA ASP A 104 15.36 2.73 11.91
C ASP A 104 15.51 1.19 11.90
N ASN A 105 16.62 0.69 12.42
CA ASN A 105 16.88 -0.72 12.67
C ASN A 105 16.80 -1.07 14.16
N THR A 106 16.45 -0.15 15.05
CA THR A 106 16.28 -0.45 16.48
C THR A 106 15.27 -1.58 16.69
N VAL A 107 15.65 -2.54 17.53
CA VAL A 107 14.80 -3.65 17.98
C VAL A 107 14.95 -3.75 19.48
N THR A 108 13.82 -3.75 20.19
CA THR A 108 13.80 -3.99 21.64
C THR A 108 14.06 -5.46 21.96
N GLU A 109 14.54 -5.76 23.16
CA GLU A 109 14.80 -7.15 23.60
C GLU A 109 13.54 -8.03 23.50
N VAL A 110 12.37 -7.47 23.82
CA VAL A 110 11.09 -8.16 23.64
C VAL A 110 10.85 -8.48 22.15
N GLN A 111 11.12 -7.55 21.24
CA GLN A 111 10.92 -7.77 19.81
C GLN A 111 11.89 -8.79 19.21
N SER A 112 13.15 -8.84 19.67
CA SER A 112 14.12 -9.81 19.17
C SER A 112 13.87 -11.21 19.72
N VAL A 113 13.64 -11.33 21.04
CA VAL A 113 13.54 -12.63 21.73
C VAL A 113 12.13 -13.23 21.61
N LYS A 114 11.07 -12.43 21.78
CA LYS A 114 9.68 -12.92 21.75
C LYS A 114 9.15 -13.03 20.32
N TYR A 115 9.55 -12.11 19.43
CA TYR A 115 8.98 -12.00 18.08
C TYR A 115 9.96 -12.38 16.96
N GLY A 116 11.20 -12.77 17.30
CA GLY A 116 12.20 -13.15 16.30
C GLY A 116 12.54 -12.04 15.31
N LEU A 117 12.24 -10.78 15.65
CA LEU A 117 12.47 -9.66 14.76
C LEU A 117 13.96 -9.34 14.73
N SER A 118 14.58 -9.51 13.56
CA SER A 118 15.96 -9.05 13.35
C SER A 118 15.99 -7.55 13.06
N GLU A 119 17.11 -6.90 13.33
CA GLU A 119 17.36 -5.50 12.95
C GLU A 119 17.12 -5.26 11.46
N ALA A 120 17.58 -6.18 10.61
CA ALA A 120 17.35 -6.15 9.18
C ALA A 120 15.85 -6.33 8.82
N GLY A 121 15.10 -7.09 9.62
CA GLY A 121 13.65 -7.20 9.50
C GLY A 121 12.96 -5.86 9.84
N SER A 122 13.31 -5.28 10.99
CA SER A 122 12.78 -3.99 11.46
C SER A 122 13.00 -2.88 10.42
N LYS A 123 14.23 -2.78 9.92
CA LYS A 123 14.60 -1.81 8.87
C LYS A 123 13.75 -1.99 7.60
N ARG A 124 13.55 -3.23 7.13
CA ARG A 124 12.74 -3.52 5.93
C ARG A 124 11.27 -3.13 6.10
N VAL A 125 10.70 -3.39 7.27
CA VAL A 125 9.33 -2.95 7.59
C VAL A 125 9.25 -1.42 7.60
N GLY A 126 10.22 -0.76 8.25
CA GLY A 126 10.32 0.71 8.27
C GLY A 126 10.40 1.31 6.86
N VAL A 127 11.23 0.75 5.98
CA VAL A 127 11.33 1.18 4.57
C VAL A 127 9.97 1.09 3.88
N GLY A 128 9.26 -0.03 4.03
CA GLY A 128 7.94 -0.22 3.42
C GLY A 128 6.90 0.80 3.92
N LEU A 129 6.87 1.05 5.23
CA LEU A 129 5.98 2.03 5.84
C LEU A 129 6.29 3.45 5.36
N TYR A 130 7.54 3.90 5.46
CA TYR A 130 7.93 5.23 5.01
C TYR A 130 7.71 5.43 3.50
N THR A 131 8.02 4.43 2.68
CA THR A 131 7.74 4.47 1.23
C THR A 131 6.25 4.71 0.98
N THR A 132 5.39 3.97 1.68
CA THR A 132 3.94 4.07 1.56
C THR A 132 3.43 5.43 2.03
N TYR A 133 3.90 5.93 3.17
CA TYR A 133 3.47 7.23 3.71
C TYR A 133 3.90 8.40 2.83
N ILE A 134 5.13 8.39 2.31
CA ILE A 134 5.61 9.42 1.38
C ILE A 134 4.77 9.38 0.09
N ALA A 135 4.59 8.19 -0.51
CA ALA A 135 3.80 8.04 -1.73
C ALA A 135 2.34 8.49 -1.53
N PHE A 136 1.74 8.15 -0.39
CA PHE A 136 0.39 8.57 -0.03
C PHE A 136 0.27 10.09 0.13
N GLY A 137 1.23 10.72 0.83
CA GLY A 137 1.29 12.17 0.94
C GLY A 137 1.42 12.87 -0.42
N LEU A 138 2.31 12.38 -1.28
CA LEU A 138 2.47 12.88 -2.65
C LEU A 138 1.20 12.69 -3.48
N ALA A 139 0.49 11.57 -3.33
CA ALA A 139 -0.77 11.32 -4.01
C ALA A 139 -1.86 12.32 -3.59
N ILE A 140 -1.98 12.62 -2.30
CA ILE A 140 -2.90 13.66 -1.80
C ILE A 140 -2.53 15.01 -2.38
N LEU A 141 -1.25 15.40 -2.31
CA LEU A 141 -0.78 16.68 -2.85
C LEU A 141 -1.05 16.80 -4.36
N ALA A 142 -0.81 15.74 -5.12
CA ALA A 142 -1.11 15.69 -6.55
C ALA A 142 -2.61 15.84 -6.84
N LEU A 143 -3.46 15.20 -6.04
CA LEU A 143 -4.91 15.29 -6.16
C LEU A 143 -5.42 16.71 -5.86
N LEU A 144 -4.92 17.33 -4.80
CA LEU A 144 -5.23 18.73 -4.45
C LEU A 144 -4.76 19.67 -5.55
N TYR A 145 -3.51 19.53 -6.00
CA TYR A 145 -2.95 20.33 -7.09
C TYR A 145 -3.79 20.22 -8.37
N SER A 146 -4.13 18.99 -8.77
CA SER A 146 -4.98 18.74 -9.95
C SER A 146 -6.34 19.42 -9.83
N SER A 147 -6.96 19.35 -8.64
CA SER A 147 -8.27 19.96 -8.38
C SER A 147 -8.20 21.49 -8.46
N VAL A 148 -7.15 22.10 -7.90
CA VAL A 148 -6.94 23.56 -7.92
C VAL A 148 -6.65 24.06 -9.33
N VAL A 149 -5.72 23.43 -10.06
CA VAL A 149 -5.36 23.86 -11.42
C VAL A 149 -6.55 23.79 -12.38
N ARG A 150 -7.46 22.83 -12.18
CA ARG A 150 -8.68 22.69 -12.98
C ARG A 150 -9.71 23.79 -12.75
N ILE A 151 -9.61 24.55 -11.65
CA ILE A 151 -10.46 25.73 -11.42
C ILE A 151 -9.95 26.92 -12.26
N PHE A 152 -8.64 26.96 -12.51
CA PHE A 152 -7.97 28.06 -13.23
C PHE A 152 -7.75 27.78 -14.73
N LYS A 153 -8.02 26.57 -15.20
CA LYS A 153 -7.99 26.16 -16.61
C LYS A 153 -9.36 25.73 -17.07
#